data_AF-A0A349NBZ4-F1
#
_entry.id   AF-A0A349NBZ4-F1
#
_cell.length_a   1.000
_cell.length_b   1.000
_cell.length_c   1.000
_cell.angle_alpha   90.00
_cell.angle_beta   90.00
_cell.angle_gamma   90.00
#
_symmetry.space_group_name_H-M   'P 1'
#
loop_
_entity.id
_entity.type
_entity.pdbx_description
1 polymer ?
#
loop_
_entity_poly.entity_id
_entity_poly.type
_entity_poly.pdbx_seq_one_letter_code
_entity_poly.pdbx_strand_id
1 'polypeptide(L)'
;MRVVDMFCGMGGFSKGLQDAGFDIVAGVDLCASALDSYRANFPKAKCIEGDIRDIKPSDLPEHDLLVGSPPCQKFSQANYYDKTKNRELIDAFKKLAKSSSNWVWENVLGSKSGEVGVVLDAQNFGVPQRRKRFFSASFPFRKQPSVKPKVIRDAISIKGQGILDGFNSKVYGVDSVSPTIRRIPLKWYDGRPMQKPFRFTGFEHLSLQDHLVLMGFPKSWKLAGGKTASMLQIGNAVCPPVAKYIG
;
A
#
# COMPACT_ATOMS: atom_id res chain seq x y z
N MET A 1 19.71 10.10 -3.57
CA MET A 1 19.86 8.64 -3.42
C MET A 1 18.94 7.95 -4.40
N ARG A 2 19.41 6.88 -5.05
CA ARG A 2 18.68 6.04 -6.00
C ARG A 2 17.98 4.90 -5.28
N VAL A 3 16.77 4.58 -5.71
CA VAL A 3 15.87 3.60 -5.07
C VAL A 3 15.44 2.51 -6.04
N VAL A 4 15.52 1.27 -5.58
CA VAL A 4 14.83 0.12 -6.20
C VAL A 4 13.68 -0.31 -5.28
N ASP A 5 12.49 -0.47 -5.85
CA ASP A 5 11.27 -0.86 -5.15
C ASP A 5 10.88 -2.31 -5.52
N MET A 6 10.99 -3.23 -4.56
CA MET A 6 10.65 -4.64 -4.72
C MET A 6 9.20 -4.88 -4.29
N PHE A 7 8.46 -5.70 -5.03
CA PHE A 7 7.00 -5.81 -4.89
C PHE A 7 6.32 -4.44 -5.06
N CYS A 8 6.78 -3.70 -6.06
CA CYS A 8 6.44 -2.29 -6.20
C CYS A 8 4.95 -2.04 -6.42
N GLY A 9 4.20 -3.03 -6.93
CA GLY A 9 2.80 -2.89 -7.29
C GLY A 9 2.55 -1.66 -8.15
N MET A 10 1.56 -0.85 -7.76
CA MET A 10 1.28 0.44 -8.42
C MET A 10 2.20 1.59 -7.99
N GLY A 11 3.24 1.32 -7.20
CA GLY A 11 4.31 2.27 -6.84
C GLY A 11 4.01 3.18 -5.64
N GLY A 12 3.29 2.68 -4.63
CA GLY A 12 2.99 3.46 -3.42
C GLY A 12 4.22 3.82 -2.58
N PHE A 13 5.14 2.88 -2.43
CA PHE A 13 6.41 3.12 -1.71
C PHE A 13 7.28 4.09 -2.51
N SER A 14 7.51 3.79 -3.80
CA SER A 14 8.19 4.66 -4.75
C SER A 14 7.67 6.09 -4.75
N LYS A 15 6.34 6.31 -4.74
CA LYS A 15 5.77 7.67 -4.79
C LYS A 15 6.15 8.48 -3.55
N GLY A 16 6.07 7.88 -2.37
CA GLY A 16 6.45 8.56 -1.14
C GLY A 16 7.92 8.96 -1.14
N LEU A 17 8.80 8.05 -1.54
CA LEU A 17 10.23 8.31 -1.61
C LEU A 17 10.58 9.36 -2.69
N GLN A 18 9.90 9.33 -3.84
CA GLN A 18 10.01 10.38 -4.85
C GLN A 18 9.63 11.76 -4.26
N ASP A 19 8.55 11.82 -3.46
CA ASP A 19 8.14 13.06 -2.79
C ASP A 19 9.10 13.52 -1.68
N ALA A 20 9.99 12.64 -1.23
CA ALA A 20 11.09 12.94 -0.31
C ALA A 20 12.38 13.34 -1.03
N GLY A 21 12.38 13.37 -2.38
CA GLY A 21 13.54 13.77 -3.19
C GLY A 21 14.46 12.62 -3.62
N PHE A 22 14.03 11.37 -3.46
CA PHE A 22 14.76 10.21 -3.96
C PHE A 22 14.54 10.02 -5.47
N ASP A 23 15.55 9.45 -6.14
CA ASP A 23 15.47 9.07 -7.54
C ASP A 23 15.01 7.61 -7.66
N ILE A 24 13.88 7.37 -8.31
CA ILE A 24 13.30 6.04 -8.44
C ILE A 24 13.84 5.41 -9.72
N VAL A 25 14.74 4.44 -9.60
CA VAL A 25 15.47 3.88 -10.75
C VAL A 25 14.88 2.57 -11.25
N ALA A 26 14.24 1.77 -10.39
CA ALA A 26 13.49 0.60 -10.83
C ALA A 26 12.37 0.18 -9.86
N GLY A 27 11.35 -0.47 -10.43
CA GLY A 27 10.34 -1.22 -9.72
C GLY A 27 10.30 -2.67 -10.21
N VAL A 28 10.23 -3.63 -9.29
CA VAL A 28 10.13 -5.07 -9.57
C VAL A 28 8.79 -5.58 -9.06
N ASP A 29 8.03 -6.26 -9.92
CA ASP A 29 6.79 -6.95 -9.53
C ASP A 29 6.50 -8.13 -10.46
N LEU A 30 5.70 -9.08 -10.00
CA LEU A 30 5.25 -10.21 -10.81
C LEU A 30 3.99 -9.85 -11.63
N CYS A 31 3.23 -8.84 -11.20
CA CYS A 31 1.96 -8.49 -11.81
C CYS A 31 2.15 -7.45 -12.93
N ALA A 32 2.09 -7.91 -14.18
CA ALA A 32 2.17 -7.04 -15.37
C ALA A 32 1.23 -5.82 -15.30
N SER A 33 -0.04 -6.01 -14.90
CA SER A 33 -0.99 -4.89 -14.79
C SER A 33 -0.62 -3.85 -13.70
N ALA A 34 0.09 -4.27 -12.66
CA ALA A 34 0.60 -3.35 -11.64
C ALA A 34 1.83 -2.60 -12.18
N LEU A 35 2.70 -3.29 -12.93
CA LEU A 35 3.83 -2.65 -13.62
C LEU A 35 3.39 -1.68 -14.71
N ASP A 36 2.25 -1.90 -15.36
CA ASP A 36 1.68 -0.92 -16.29
C ASP A 36 1.25 0.37 -15.56
N SER A 37 0.61 0.24 -14.39
CA SER A 37 0.36 1.38 -13.51
C SER A 37 1.67 2.05 -13.07
N TYR A 38 2.67 1.26 -12.66
CA TYR A 38 3.96 1.78 -12.25
C TYR A 38 4.63 2.58 -13.37
N ARG A 39 4.76 2.00 -14.56
CA ARG A 39 5.36 2.62 -15.76
C ARG A 39 4.67 3.93 -16.14
N ALA A 40 3.35 3.98 -16.02
CA ALA A 40 2.57 5.19 -16.33
C ALA A 40 2.85 6.36 -15.37
N ASN A 41 3.32 6.09 -14.15
CA ASN A 41 3.62 7.09 -13.12
C ASN A 41 5.13 7.32 -12.92
N PHE A 42 5.98 6.37 -13.31
CA PHE A 42 7.45 6.45 -13.22
C PHE A 42 8.09 6.16 -14.59
N PRO A 43 7.90 7.03 -15.61
CA PRO A 43 8.32 6.74 -16.98
C PRO A 43 9.85 6.65 -17.18
N LYS A 44 10.64 7.14 -16.22
CA LYS A 44 12.10 7.04 -16.23
C LYS A 44 12.63 5.81 -15.51
N ALA A 45 11.82 5.16 -14.67
CA ALA A 45 12.23 4.00 -13.90
C ALA A 45 12.12 2.73 -14.76
N LYS A 46 13.06 1.80 -14.60
CA LYS A 46 12.97 0.48 -15.21
C LYS A 46 11.86 -0.32 -14.52
N CYS A 47 10.94 -0.89 -15.29
CA CYS A 47 9.95 -1.84 -14.79
C CYS A 47 10.45 -3.26 -15.08
N ILE A 48 10.73 -4.03 -14.04
CA ILE A 48 11.23 -5.41 -14.17
C ILE A 48 10.09 -6.35 -13.79
N GLU A 49 9.55 -7.06 -14.78
CA GLU A 49 8.58 -8.12 -14.55
C GLU A 49 9.30 -9.41 -14.20
N GLY A 50 9.04 -9.95 -13.02
CA GLY A 50 9.70 -11.18 -12.59
C GLY A 50 9.36 -11.59 -11.17
N ASP A 51 9.57 -12.88 -10.90
CA ASP A 51 9.53 -13.41 -9.56
C ASP A 51 10.81 -13.04 -8.81
N ILE A 52 10.68 -12.39 -7.66
CA ILE A 52 11.82 -11.97 -6.84
C ILE A 52 12.77 -13.11 -6.47
N ARG A 53 12.28 -14.35 -6.43
CA ARG A 53 13.08 -15.54 -6.11
C ARG A 53 14.16 -15.80 -7.17
N ASP A 54 13.93 -15.34 -8.39
CA ASP A 54 14.83 -15.49 -9.53
C ASP A 54 15.69 -14.24 -9.79
N ILE A 55 15.40 -13.12 -9.11
CA ILE A 55 16.15 -11.87 -9.24
C ILE A 55 17.46 -11.92 -8.47
N LYS A 56 18.55 -11.57 -9.15
CA LYS A 56 19.90 -11.43 -8.58
C LYS A 56 20.26 -9.96 -8.41
N PRO A 57 21.19 -9.62 -7.51
CA PRO A 57 21.68 -8.24 -7.38
C PRO A 57 22.19 -7.64 -8.70
N SER A 58 22.79 -8.44 -9.57
CA SER A 58 23.27 -8.02 -10.90
C SER A 58 22.17 -7.62 -11.88
N ASP A 59 20.93 -8.05 -11.65
CA ASP A 59 19.79 -7.74 -12.53
C ASP A 59 19.18 -6.36 -12.21
N LEU A 60 19.52 -5.82 -11.03
CA LEU A 60 19.05 -4.53 -10.54
C LEU A 60 20.01 -3.42 -10.99
N PRO A 61 19.49 -2.22 -11.35
CA PRO A 61 20.35 -1.07 -11.55
C PRO A 61 21.06 -0.70 -10.25
N GLU A 62 22.16 0.03 -10.38
CA GLU A 62 22.89 0.55 -9.23
C GLU A 62 21.99 1.48 -8.39
N HIS A 63 21.99 1.26 -7.07
CA HIS A 63 21.05 1.92 -6.14
C HIS A 63 21.65 2.08 -4.75
N ASP A 64 21.12 3.03 -3.98
CA ASP A 64 21.59 3.34 -2.62
C ASP A 64 20.63 2.85 -1.54
N LEU A 65 19.37 2.59 -1.92
CA LEU A 65 18.29 2.13 -1.05
C LEU A 65 17.43 1.06 -1.76
N LEU A 66 17.28 -0.09 -1.11
CA LEU A 66 16.34 -1.14 -1.54
C LEU A 66 15.10 -1.11 -0.65
N VAL A 67 13.92 -0.91 -1.23
CA VAL A 67 12.66 -0.98 -0.48
C VAL A 67 11.82 -2.16 -0.90
N GLY A 68 10.91 -2.62 -0.03
CA GLY A 68 9.92 -3.59 -0.48
C GLY A 68 8.73 -3.83 0.44
N SER A 69 7.64 -4.32 -0.13
CA SER A 69 6.40 -4.66 0.57
C SER A 69 5.93 -6.08 0.21
N PRO A 70 6.64 -7.13 0.66
CA PRO A 70 6.29 -8.51 0.34
C PRO A 70 4.91 -8.90 0.89
N PRO A 71 4.25 -9.89 0.28
CA PRO A 71 2.95 -10.37 0.74
C PRO A 71 3.03 -10.98 2.14
N CYS A 72 1.99 -10.78 2.95
CA CYS A 72 1.94 -11.27 4.33
C CYS A 72 1.62 -12.79 4.41
N GLN A 73 2.41 -13.52 5.22
CA GLN A 73 2.29 -14.97 5.49
C GLN A 73 0.96 -15.44 6.13
N LYS A 74 0.26 -14.59 6.90
CA LYS A 74 -0.87 -15.02 7.76
C LYS A 74 -2.24 -14.44 7.38
N PHE A 75 -2.29 -13.39 6.56
CA PHE A 75 -3.51 -12.59 6.35
C PHE A 75 -4.01 -12.54 4.90
N SER A 76 -3.58 -13.45 4.03
CA SER A 76 -4.43 -13.85 2.91
C SER A 76 -5.68 -14.53 3.48
N GLN A 77 -6.69 -13.74 3.85
CA GLN A 77 -8.03 -14.24 4.20
C GLN A 77 -8.75 -14.94 3.04
N ALA A 78 -8.08 -15.16 1.91
CA ALA A 78 -8.39 -16.27 1.02
C ALA A 78 -7.42 -17.40 1.35
N ASN A 79 -7.95 -18.51 1.87
CA ASN A 79 -7.30 -19.82 2.03
C ASN A 79 -6.82 -20.42 0.67
N TYR A 80 -6.13 -19.64 -0.15
CA TYR A 80 -5.81 -19.96 -1.54
C TYR A 80 -4.34 -19.74 -1.90
N TYR A 81 -3.52 -19.28 -0.95
CA TYR A 81 -2.07 -19.18 -1.13
C TYR A 81 -1.38 -19.96 -0.02
N ASP A 82 -0.59 -20.94 -0.46
CA ASP A 82 0.24 -21.80 0.37
C ASP A 82 1.16 -20.96 1.28
N LYS A 83 1.13 -21.24 2.59
CA LYS A 83 1.91 -20.51 3.62
C LYS A 83 3.41 -20.61 3.37
N THR A 84 3.87 -21.69 2.72
CA THR A 84 5.28 -21.91 2.37
C THR A 84 5.77 -20.86 1.36
N LYS A 85 4.99 -20.61 0.31
CA LYS A 85 5.31 -19.67 -0.78
C LYS A 85 5.52 -18.23 -0.29
N ASN A 86 4.73 -17.75 0.68
CA ASN A 86 4.89 -16.40 1.22
C ASN A 86 6.16 -16.24 2.07
N ARG A 87 6.69 -17.33 2.65
CA ARG A 87 7.95 -17.29 3.40
C ARG A 87 9.13 -17.13 2.44
N GLU A 88 9.13 -17.87 1.34
CA GLU A 88 10.15 -17.79 0.30
C GLU A 88 10.29 -16.37 -0.26
N LEU A 89 9.17 -15.65 -0.45
CA LEU A 89 9.20 -14.27 -0.95
C LEU A 89 9.88 -13.29 0.03
N ILE A 90 9.60 -13.45 1.33
CA ILE A 90 10.26 -12.63 2.36
C ILE A 90 11.74 -12.98 2.45
N ASP A 91 12.10 -14.26 2.39
CA ASP A 91 13.48 -14.71 2.45
C ASP A 91 14.27 -14.25 1.21
N ALA A 92 13.65 -14.27 0.02
CA ALA A 92 14.21 -13.74 -1.21
C ALA A 92 14.50 -12.23 -1.11
N PHE A 93 13.54 -11.44 -0.59
CA PHE A 93 13.78 -10.02 -0.33
C PHE A 93 14.95 -9.81 0.64
N LYS A 94 14.97 -10.53 1.77
CA LYS A 94 16.04 -10.41 2.76
C LYS A 94 17.40 -10.77 2.20
N LYS A 95 17.48 -11.75 1.28
CA LYS A 95 18.72 -12.10 0.59
C LYS A 95 19.24 -10.93 -0.25
N LEU A 96 18.37 -10.22 -0.97
CA LEU A 96 18.72 -9.01 -1.73
C LEU A 96 19.03 -7.80 -0.82
N ALA A 97 18.31 -7.67 0.29
CA ALA A 97 18.56 -6.62 1.28
C ALA A 97 19.95 -6.74 1.91
N LYS A 98 20.46 -7.97 2.12
CA LYS A 98 21.83 -8.21 2.61
C LYS A 98 22.93 -7.72 1.66
N SER A 99 22.66 -7.62 0.36
CA SER A 99 23.61 -7.05 -0.60
C SER A 99 23.45 -5.54 -0.80
N SER A 100 22.54 -4.89 -0.08
CA SER A 100 22.28 -3.45 -0.16
C SER A 100 22.73 -2.75 1.12
N SER A 101 23.40 -1.60 1.00
CA SER A 101 23.84 -0.83 2.18
C SER A 101 22.67 -0.29 3.00
N ASN A 102 21.61 0.16 2.32
CA ASN A 102 20.38 0.60 2.97
C ASN A 102 19.19 -0.21 2.47
N TRP A 103 18.34 -0.65 3.39
CA TRP A 103 17.08 -1.28 3.06
C TRP A 103 15.98 -0.92 4.04
N VAL A 104 14.73 -0.96 3.57
CA VAL A 104 13.53 -0.87 4.41
C VAL A 104 12.43 -1.73 3.82
N TRP A 105 11.67 -2.40 4.66
CA TRP A 105 10.52 -3.17 4.20
C TRP A 105 9.29 -2.97 5.06
N GLU A 106 8.14 -3.10 4.40
CA GLU A 106 6.80 -2.94 4.96
C GLU A 106 6.09 -4.30 5.05
N ASN A 107 5.29 -4.47 6.10
CA ASN A 107 4.37 -5.60 6.22
C ASN A 107 3.22 -5.28 7.20
N VAL A 108 2.27 -6.20 7.38
CA VAL A 108 1.15 -6.06 8.32
C VAL A 108 1.57 -6.39 9.77
N LEU A 109 0.83 -5.89 10.77
CA LEU A 109 1.21 -6.00 12.19
C LEU A 109 1.48 -7.42 12.72
N GLY A 110 0.82 -8.44 12.16
CA GLY A 110 0.97 -9.83 12.61
C GLY A 110 2.17 -10.58 11.99
N SER A 111 2.97 -9.93 11.15
CA SER A 111 4.21 -10.48 10.58
C SER A 111 5.44 -10.23 11.46
N LYS A 112 5.28 -9.66 12.66
CA LYS A 112 6.36 -9.44 13.64
C LYS A 112 6.93 -10.79 14.11
N SER A 113 7.83 -11.39 13.35
CA SER A 113 8.60 -12.56 13.74
C SER A 113 9.96 -12.12 14.27
N GLY A 114 10.02 -11.65 15.52
CA GLY A 114 11.28 -11.35 16.22
C GLY A 114 12.12 -10.19 15.67
N GLU A 115 11.66 -9.50 14.62
CA GLU A 115 12.38 -8.38 14.03
C GLU A 115 12.15 -7.05 14.74
N VAL A 116 13.23 -6.28 14.87
CA VAL A 116 13.19 -4.90 15.35
C VAL A 116 12.61 -4.01 14.25
N GLY A 117 11.64 -3.20 14.63
CA GLY A 117 10.99 -2.27 13.72
C GLY A 117 9.93 -1.45 14.42
N VAL A 118 9.24 -0.61 13.65
CA VAL A 118 8.26 0.36 14.14
C VAL A 118 6.89 0.08 13.53
N VAL A 119 5.84 0.44 14.26
CA VAL A 119 4.47 0.42 13.73
C VAL A 119 4.06 1.83 13.41
N LEU A 120 3.79 2.09 12.14
CA LEU A 120 3.33 3.40 11.66
C LEU A 120 1.84 3.29 11.29
N ASP A 121 1.04 4.24 11.78
CA ASP A 121 -0.36 4.41 11.38
C ASP A 121 -0.47 5.57 10.38
N ALA A 122 -0.96 5.29 9.18
CA ALA A 122 -1.08 6.27 8.10
C ALA A 122 -1.82 7.56 8.54
N GLN A 123 -2.77 7.44 9.48
CA GLN A 123 -3.52 8.59 9.99
C GLN A 123 -2.64 9.68 10.61
N ASN A 124 -1.48 9.30 11.16
CA ASN A 124 -0.53 10.22 11.80
C ASN A 124 0.33 10.99 10.79
N PHE A 125 0.18 10.69 9.48
CA PHE A 125 0.91 11.31 8.37
C PHE A 125 -0.03 12.10 7.45
N GLY A 126 -1.20 12.49 7.97
CA GLY A 126 -2.20 13.26 7.21
C GLY A 126 -3.00 12.43 6.20
N VAL A 127 -2.91 11.10 6.24
CA VAL A 127 -3.75 10.21 5.44
C VAL A 127 -5.12 10.07 6.13
N PRO A 128 -6.25 10.22 5.44
CA PRO A 128 -7.59 10.15 6.03
C PRO A 128 -8.04 8.71 6.34
N GLN A 129 -7.12 7.85 6.77
CA GLN A 129 -7.31 6.40 6.89
C GLN A 129 -6.53 5.81 8.05
N ARG A 130 -7.18 4.93 8.83
CA ARG A 130 -6.50 4.06 9.80
C ARG A 130 -5.88 2.89 9.06
N ARG A 131 -4.56 2.89 8.96
CA ARG A 131 -3.78 1.84 8.28
C ARG A 131 -2.46 1.68 9.01
N LYS A 132 -2.45 0.78 9.99
CA LYS A 132 -1.26 0.40 10.76
C LYS A 132 -0.47 -0.65 10.01
N ARG A 133 0.83 -0.42 9.85
CA ARG A 133 1.79 -1.32 9.21
C ARG A 133 3.10 -1.36 9.98
N PHE A 134 3.75 -2.50 9.94
CA PHE A 134 5.07 -2.73 10.50
C PHE A 134 6.13 -2.38 9.46
N PHE A 135 7.17 -1.68 9.88
CA PHE A 135 8.31 -1.35 9.07
C PHE A 135 9.59 -1.74 9.80
N SER A 136 10.54 -2.35 9.08
CA SER A 136 11.89 -2.61 9.58
C SER A 136 12.89 -2.12 8.53
N ALA A 137 14.04 -1.63 8.99
CA ALA A 137 15.05 -1.01 8.14
C ALA A 137 16.45 -1.27 8.69
N SER A 138 17.46 -1.12 7.83
CA SER A 138 18.87 -1.14 8.22
C SER A 138 19.33 0.15 8.92
N PHE A 139 18.46 1.15 9.02
CA PHE A 139 18.72 2.46 9.60
C PHE A 139 17.66 2.84 10.64
N PRO A 140 17.98 3.70 11.61
CA PRO A 140 17.00 4.12 12.61
C PRO A 140 15.89 4.96 11.98
N PHE A 141 14.66 4.74 12.43
CA PHE A 141 13.54 5.60 12.06
C PHE A 141 13.62 6.93 12.84
N ARG A 142 13.26 8.02 12.18
CA ARG A 142 13.04 9.32 12.85
C ARG A 142 11.89 9.23 13.86
N LYS A 143 11.64 10.32 14.60
CA LYS A 143 10.47 10.42 15.48
C LYS A 143 9.19 10.61 14.68
N GLN A 144 8.21 9.72 14.88
CA GLN A 144 6.93 9.78 14.16
C GLN A 144 6.24 11.13 14.38
N PRO A 145 5.74 11.78 13.31
CA PRO A 145 4.96 13.00 13.45
C PRO A 145 3.61 12.69 14.10
N SER A 146 3.08 13.67 14.84
CA SER A 146 1.78 13.59 15.49
C SER A 146 0.79 14.52 14.80
N VAL A 147 0.61 14.34 13.48
CA VAL A 147 -0.34 15.16 12.70
C VAL A 147 -1.76 14.79 13.10
N LYS A 148 -2.62 15.80 13.27
CA LYS A 148 -4.06 15.58 13.46
C LYS A 148 -4.61 14.78 12.27
N PRO A 149 -5.24 13.61 12.48
CA PRO A 149 -5.79 12.81 11.39
C PRO A 149 -6.82 13.60 10.58
N LYS A 150 -6.75 13.48 9.25
CA LYS A 150 -7.82 13.91 8.36
C LYS A 150 -9.00 12.96 8.48
N VAL A 151 -10.21 13.50 8.35
CA VAL A 151 -11.44 12.70 8.30
C VAL A 151 -11.90 12.51 6.86
N ILE A 152 -12.89 11.66 6.65
CA ILE A 152 -13.39 11.32 5.30
C ILE A 152 -13.80 12.58 4.53
N ARG A 153 -14.50 13.53 5.18
CA ARG A 153 -14.94 14.78 4.55
C ARG A 153 -13.81 15.69 4.07
N ASP A 154 -12.62 15.59 4.66
CA ASP A 154 -11.47 16.40 4.27
C ASP A 154 -10.82 15.88 2.97
N ALA A 155 -11.17 14.66 2.56
CA ALA A 155 -10.47 13.93 1.52
C ALA A 155 -11.29 13.75 0.23
N ILE A 156 -12.56 13.39 0.36
CA ILE A 156 -13.41 13.03 -0.78
C ILE A 156 -14.75 13.76 -0.69
N SER A 157 -15.34 14.02 -1.86
CA SER A 157 -16.69 14.59 -1.96
C SER A 157 -17.71 13.56 -1.48
N ILE A 158 -18.48 13.91 -0.47
CA ILE A 158 -19.36 12.95 0.20
C ILE A 158 -20.69 12.80 -0.54
N LYS A 159 -21.05 11.55 -0.81
CA LYS A 159 -22.43 11.15 -1.14
C LYS A 159 -23.01 10.39 0.06
N GLY A 160 -23.93 11.03 0.78
CA GLY A 160 -24.60 10.44 1.95
C GLY A 160 -24.00 10.84 3.30
N GLN A 161 -24.18 9.99 4.31
CA GLN A 161 -23.82 10.25 5.71
C GLN A 161 -22.50 9.58 6.13
N GLY A 162 -21.93 8.71 5.30
CA GLY A 162 -20.69 8.01 5.62
C GLY A 162 -20.24 7.01 4.57
N ILE A 163 -19.32 6.14 4.97
CA ILE A 163 -18.81 5.03 4.17
C ILE A 163 -19.04 3.70 4.88
N LEU A 164 -19.48 2.70 4.14
CA LEU A 164 -19.73 1.35 4.60
C LEU A 164 -18.54 0.44 4.27
N ASP A 165 -17.94 -0.12 5.31
CA ASP A 165 -17.01 -1.25 5.21
C ASP A 165 -17.82 -2.55 5.16
N GLY A 166 -18.07 -3.05 3.95
CA GLY A 166 -18.81 -4.30 3.73
C GLY A 166 -18.13 -5.53 4.32
N PHE A 167 -16.82 -5.48 4.56
CA PHE A 167 -16.08 -6.58 5.18
C PHE A 167 -16.40 -6.68 6.68
N ASN A 168 -16.33 -5.56 7.40
CA ASN A 168 -16.63 -5.50 8.83
C ASN A 168 -18.10 -5.24 9.15
N SER A 169 -18.94 -5.03 8.13
CA SER A 169 -20.35 -4.62 8.27
C SER A 169 -20.49 -3.37 9.16
N LYS A 170 -19.61 -2.39 8.97
CA LYS A 170 -19.51 -1.19 9.82
C LYS A 170 -19.59 0.08 8.99
N VAL A 171 -20.39 1.03 9.45
CA VAL A 171 -20.46 2.39 8.90
C VAL A 171 -19.48 3.30 9.63
N TYR A 172 -18.80 4.14 8.86
CA TYR A 172 -17.91 5.19 9.32
C TYR A 172 -18.50 6.52 8.89
N GLY A 173 -18.90 7.34 9.85
CA GLY A 173 -19.44 8.67 9.58
C GLY A 173 -18.40 9.59 8.94
N VAL A 174 -18.86 10.60 8.24
CA VAL A 174 -18.02 11.55 7.48
C VAL A 174 -16.98 12.30 8.31
N ASP A 175 -17.25 12.50 9.60
CA ASP A 175 -16.35 13.12 10.59
C ASP A 175 -15.38 12.12 11.24
N SER A 176 -15.30 10.89 10.70
CA SER A 176 -14.39 9.86 11.18
C SER A 176 -13.27 9.58 10.18
N VAL A 177 -12.18 9.00 10.68
CA VAL A 177 -11.09 8.48 9.84
C VAL A 177 -11.56 7.19 9.15
N SER A 178 -11.30 7.09 7.84
CA SER A 178 -11.67 5.92 7.03
C SER A 178 -11.11 4.62 7.60
N PRO A 179 -11.82 3.47 7.46
CA PRO A 179 -11.22 2.16 7.69
C PRO A 179 -10.11 1.90 6.68
N THR A 180 -9.30 0.88 6.97
CA THR A 180 -8.28 0.40 6.05
C THR A 180 -8.90 0.03 4.69
N ILE A 181 -8.39 0.61 3.62
CA ILE A 181 -8.75 0.22 2.26
C ILE A 181 -8.13 -1.14 1.96
N ARG A 182 -8.96 -2.04 1.45
CA ARG A 182 -8.64 -3.43 1.11
C ARG A 182 -8.96 -3.66 -0.37
N ARG A 183 -8.78 -4.90 -0.84
CA ARG A 183 -9.21 -5.32 -2.19
C ARG A 183 -10.72 -5.19 -2.44
N ILE A 184 -11.53 -5.16 -1.38
CA ILE A 184 -12.98 -5.01 -1.46
C ILE A 184 -13.28 -3.50 -1.39
N PRO A 185 -13.95 -2.93 -2.41
CA PRO A 185 -14.33 -1.52 -2.41
C PRO A 185 -15.21 -1.15 -1.22
N LEU A 186 -14.94 0.04 -0.68
CA LEU A 186 -15.85 0.70 0.26
C LEU A 186 -17.09 1.19 -0.49
N LYS A 187 -18.19 1.38 0.23
CA LYS A 187 -19.47 1.81 -0.34
C LYS A 187 -19.96 3.11 0.28
N TRP A 188 -20.70 3.91 -0.46
CA TRP A 188 -21.42 5.06 0.07
C TRP A 188 -22.52 4.59 1.01
N TYR A 189 -22.68 5.27 2.14
CA TYR A 189 -23.78 5.03 3.07
C TYR A 189 -24.64 6.29 3.15
N ASP A 190 -25.91 6.17 2.79
CA ASP A 190 -26.86 7.28 2.68
C ASP A 190 -27.73 7.49 3.92
N GLY A 191 -27.56 6.67 4.96
CA GLY A 191 -28.34 6.78 6.21
C GLY A 191 -29.54 5.85 6.26
N ARG A 192 -29.84 5.08 5.20
CA ARG A 192 -30.99 4.16 5.21
C ARG A 192 -30.84 3.11 6.32
N PRO A 193 -31.95 2.67 6.96
CA PRO A 193 -31.91 1.58 7.93
C PRO A 193 -31.22 0.36 7.34
N MET A 194 -30.25 -0.17 8.07
CA MET A 194 -29.51 -1.34 7.61
C MET A 194 -30.38 -2.59 7.82
N GLN A 195 -30.62 -3.39 6.76
CA GLN A 195 -31.26 -4.72 6.85
C GLN A 195 -30.22 -5.85 6.73
N LYS A 196 -30.30 -6.89 7.57
CA LYS A 196 -29.38 -8.05 7.50
C LYS A 196 -29.80 -9.01 6.37
N PRO A 197 -28.86 -9.60 5.60
CA PRO A 197 -27.41 -9.42 5.67
C PRO A 197 -26.89 -8.22 4.84
N PHE A 198 -26.13 -7.33 5.49
CA PHE A 198 -25.63 -6.05 4.96
C PHE A 198 -24.59 -6.13 3.85
N ARG A 199 -24.16 -7.33 3.47
CA ARG A 199 -22.84 -7.48 2.86
C ARG A 199 -22.78 -6.97 1.41
N PHE A 200 -23.89 -6.98 0.66
CA PHE A 200 -23.77 -6.82 -0.80
C PHE A 200 -24.83 -6.01 -1.53
N THR A 201 -26.01 -5.71 -0.98
CA THR A 201 -27.12 -5.18 -1.79
C THR A 201 -27.40 -3.70 -1.53
N GLY A 202 -27.68 -2.95 -2.59
CA GLY A 202 -28.30 -1.62 -2.52
C GLY A 202 -27.40 -0.41 -2.23
N PHE A 203 -26.09 -0.60 -2.03
CA PHE A 203 -25.14 0.51 -1.82
C PHE A 203 -24.17 0.67 -2.99
N GLU A 204 -23.96 1.90 -3.42
CA GLU A 204 -23.00 2.24 -4.47
C GLU A 204 -21.55 2.16 -3.97
N HIS A 205 -20.62 1.68 -4.80
CA HIS A 205 -19.20 1.68 -4.47
C HIS A 205 -18.60 3.08 -4.57
N LEU A 206 -17.64 3.39 -3.68
CA LEU A 206 -16.73 4.53 -3.87
C LEU A 206 -15.97 4.36 -5.19
N SER A 207 -15.64 5.48 -5.84
CA SER A 207 -14.87 5.44 -7.08
C SER A 207 -13.43 5.01 -6.81
N LEU A 208 -12.70 4.55 -7.84
CA LEU A 208 -11.26 4.26 -7.71
C LEU A 208 -10.47 5.50 -7.25
N GLN A 209 -10.89 6.68 -7.71
CA GLN A 209 -10.26 7.95 -7.34
C GLN A 209 -10.46 8.28 -5.86
N ASP A 210 -11.65 8.01 -5.30
CA ASP A 210 -11.89 8.19 -3.87
C ASP A 210 -10.97 7.31 -3.04
N HIS A 211 -10.79 6.04 -3.45
CA HIS A 211 -9.89 5.13 -2.76
C HIS A 211 -8.41 5.56 -2.87
N LEU A 212 -7.97 6.07 -4.03
CA LEU A 212 -6.62 6.63 -4.20
C LEU A 212 -6.38 7.80 -3.23
N VAL A 213 -7.31 8.75 -3.17
CA VAL A 213 -7.18 9.92 -2.29
C VAL A 213 -7.20 9.50 -0.83
N LEU A 214 -8.06 8.54 -0.45
CA LEU A 214 -8.08 7.98 0.90
C LEU A 214 -6.80 7.20 1.26
N MET A 215 -6.03 6.72 0.27
CA MET A 215 -4.70 6.12 0.45
C MET A 215 -3.57 7.16 0.45
N GLY A 216 -3.86 8.44 0.16
CA GLY A 216 -2.88 9.52 0.08
C GLY A 216 -2.20 9.68 -1.29
N PHE A 217 -2.75 9.08 -2.35
CA PHE A 217 -2.27 9.29 -3.72
C PHE A 217 -2.86 10.57 -4.34
N PRO A 218 -2.17 11.18 -5.33
CA PRO A 218 -2.73 12.27 -6.10
C PRO A 218 -3.89 11.78 -6.98
N LYS A 219 -4.86 12.65 -7.25
CA LYS A 219 -6.00 12.37 -8.14
C LYS A 219 -5.59 12.01 -9.58
N SER A 220 -4.40 12.43 -10.00
CA SER A 220 -3.81 12.15 -11.31
C SER A 220 -3.12 10.79 -11.40
N TRP A 221 -3.09 10.01 -10.31
CA TRP A 221 -2.42 8.71 -10.31
C TRP A 221 -3.06 7.76 -11.31
N LYS A 222 -2.25 7.24 -12.22
CA LYS A 222 -2.72 6.37 -13.31
C LYS A 222 -2.77 4.92 -12.83
N LEU A 223 -3.86 4.24 -13.19
CA LEU A 223 -4.08 2.82 -12.91
C LEU A 223 -4.32 2.09 -14.23
N ALA A 224 -3.74 0.91 -14.36
CA ALA A 224 -3.98 -0.02 -15.44
C ALA A 224 -4.78 -1.24 -14.96
N GLY A 225 -5.41 -1.93 -15.92
CA GLY A 225 -6.28 -3.07 -15.69
C GLY A 225 -7.75 -2.69 -15.39
N GLY A 226 -8.58 -3.72 -15.20
CA GLY A 226 -9.99 -3.54 -14.85
C GLY A 226 -10.20 -3.12 -13.38
N LYS A 227 -11.42 -2.67 -13.04
CA LYS A 227 -11.78 -2.15 -11.70
C LYS A 227 -11.30 -3.04 -10.54
N THR A 228 -11.46 -4.36 -10.67
CA THR A 228 -11.04 -5.33 -9.64
C THR A 228 -9.51 -5.36 -9.46
N ALA A 229 -8.75 -5.38 -10.56
CA ALA A 229 -7.29 -5.33 -10.52
C ALA A 229 -6.81 -4.01 -9.92
N SER A 230 -7.40 -2.89 -10.34
CA SER A 230 -7.08 -1.57 -9.78
C SER A 230 -7.35 -1.49 -8.28
N MET A 231 -8.45 -2.05 -7.79
CA MET A 231 -8.75 -2.10 -6.34
C MET A 231 -7.79 -2.98 -5.55
N LEU A 232 -7.32 -4.08 -6.14
CA LEU A 232 -6.28 -4.91 -5.55
C LEU A 232 -4.97 -4.12 -5.40
N GLN A 233 -4.57 -3.42 -6.46
CA GLN A 233 -3.39 -2.55 -6.45
C GLN A 233 -3.50 -1.48 -5.34
N ILE A 234 -4.63 -0.77 -5.26
CA ILE A 234 -4.86 0.28 -4.24
C ILE A 234 -4.83 -0.31 -2.83
N GLY A 235 -5.55 -1.42 -2.59
CA GLY A 235 -5.64 -2.02 -1.26
C GLY A 235 -4.30 -2.55 -0.72
N ASN A 236 -3.42 -3.01 -1.62
CA ASN A 236 -2.10 -3.55 -1.28
C ASN A 236 -1.02 -2.48 -1.18
N ALA A 237 -1.19 -1.31 -1.80
CA ALA A 237 -0.18 -0.27 -1.81
C ALA A 237 0.21 0.24 -0.40
N VAL A 238 1.46 0.69 -0.28
CA VAL A 238 1.93 1.53 0.82
C VAL A 238 1.35 2.94 0.63
N CYS A 239 0.92 3.59 1.72
CA CYS A 239 0.46 4.98 1.66
C CYS A 239 1.64 5.92 1.37
N PRO A 240 1.63 6.72 0.28
CA PRO A 240 2.76 7.58 -0.07
C PRO A 240 3.21 8.54 1.04
N PRO A 241 2.33 9.18 1.84
CA PRO A 241 2.78 10.03 2.93
C PRO A 241 3.55 9.31 4.04
N VAL A 242 3.32 8.01 4.24
CA VAL A 242 4.09 7.18 5.18
C VAL A 242 5.47 6.88 4.58
N ALA A 243 5.52 6.48 3.31
CA ALA A 243 6.78 6.22 2.61
C ALA A 243 7.65 7.49 2.49
N LYS A 244 7.04 8.66 2.29
CA LYS A 244 7.73 9.96 2.29
C LYS A 244 8.44 10.24 3.61
N TYR A 245 7.85 9.83 4.72
CA TYR A 245 8.45 10.02 6.03
C TYR A 245 9.65 9.09 6.30
N ILE A 246 9.68 7.93 5.64
CA ILE A 246 10.76 6.95 5.77
C ILE A 246 12.03 7.42 5.05
N GLY A 247 11.88 8.12 3.92
CA GLY A 247 12.99 8.79 3.21
C GLY A 247 13.46 10.05 3.93
#